data_AF-A0A3B0SVX4-F1
#
_entry.id   AF-A0A3B0SVX4-F1
#
_cell.length_a   1.000
_cell.length_b   1.000
_cell.length_c   1.000
_cell.angle_alpha   90.00
_cell.angle_beta   90.00
_cell.angle_gamma   90.00
#
_symmetry.space_group_name_H-M   'P 1'
#
loop_
_entity.id
_entity.type
_entity.pdbx_description
1 polymer ?
#
loop_
_entity_poly.entity_id
_entity_poly.type
_entity_poly.pdbx_seq_one_letter_code
_entity_poly.pdbx_strand_id
1 'polypeptide(L)'
;MDTSGVFRQLEAAVTMQLQLAAIDEGAVAAGEVILASLEPALRQATFLLAEQAAQEVSAQLPGYRIEVALRGGEPEIVVTEEPTEPLP
;
A
#
# COMPACT_ATOMS: atom_id res chain seq x y z
N MET A 1 3.57 4.58 4.67
CA MET A 1 4.13 3.30 4.18
C MET A 1 4.73 3.58 2.80
N ASP A 2 5.91 3.08 2.41
CA ASP A 2 6.50 3.42 1.09
C ASP A 2 6.04 2.43 0.01
N THR A 3 4.79 2.53 -0.44
CA THR A 3 4.26 1.60 -1.47
C THR A 3 4.85 1.89 -2.85
N SER A 4 5.10 3.16 -3.15
CA SER A 4 5.85 3.60 -4.33
C SER A 4 7.24 2.95 -4.45
N GLY A 5 7.96 2.78 -3.34
CA GLY A 5 9.23 2.05 -3.29
C GLY A 5 9.08 0.56 -3.62
N VAL A 6 8.09 -0.09 -3.03
CA VAL A 6 7.80 -1.52 -3.29
C VAL A 6 7.37 -1.75 -4.74
N PHE A 7 6.51 -0.89 -5.28
CA PHE A 7 6.06 -0.99 -6.67
C PHE A 7 7.21 -0.84 -7.66
N ARG A 8 8.12 0.12 -7.45
CA ARG A 8 9.32 0.28 -8.28
C ARG A 8 10.23 -0.95 -8.26
N GLN A 9 10.35 -1.62 -7.11
CA GLN A 9 11.12 -2.87 -7.02
C GLN A 9 10.45 -4.01 -7.79
N LEU A 10 9.12 -4.12 -7.70
CA LEU A 10 8.35 -5.10 -8.47
C LEU A 10 8.45 -4.84 -9.97
N GLU A 11 8.28 -3.59 -10.40
CA GLU A 11 8.45 -3.15 -11.79
C GLU A 11 9.82 -3.55 -12.33
N ALA A 12 10.90 -3.18 -11.63
CA ALA A 12 12.25 -3.53 -12.04
C ALA A 12 12.47 -5.05 -12.18
N ALA A 13 11.94 -5.84 -11.24
CA ALA A 13 12.05 -7.30 -11.29
C ALA A 13 11.30 -7.89 -12.50
N VAL A 14 10.08 -7.44 -12.78
CA VAL A 14 9.28 -7.93 -13.90
C VAL A 14 9.87 -7.46 -15.23
N THR A 15 10.29 -6.20 -15.35
CA THR A 15 10.95 -5.68 -16.56
C THR A 15 12.20 -6.49 -16.90
N MET A 16 13.01 -6.87 -15.90
CA MET A 16 14.18 -7.72 -16.12
C MET A 16 13.79 -9.10 -16.67
N GLN A 17 12.69 -9.70 -16.20
CA GLN A 17 12.20 -10.98 -16.71
C GLN A 17 11.66 -10.86 -18.15
N LEU A 18 10.95 -9.77 -18.46
CA LEU A 18 10.44 -9.53 -19.81
C LEU A 18 11.57 -9.33 -20.83
N GLN A 19 12.66 -8.66 -20.44
CA GLN A 19 13.86 -8.52 -21.27
C GLN A 19 14.52 -9.86 -21.59
N LEU A 20 14.52 -10.81 -20.65
CA LEU A 20 15.04 -12.17 -20.89
C LEU A 20 14.11 -12.98 -21.81
N ALA A 21 12.81 -12.68 -21.83
CA ALA A 21 11.81 -13.31 -22.67
C ALA A 21 11.64 -12.64 -24.06
N ALA A 22 12.45 -11.62 -24.40
CA ALA A 22 12.30 -10.73 -25.55
C ALA A 22 12.35 -11.38 -26.95
N ILE A 23 12.37 -12.72 -27.01
CA ILE A 23 12.18 -13.51 -28.23
C ILE A 23 10.69 -13.49 -28.66
N ASP A 24 9.76 -13.16 -27.75
CA ASP A 24 8.32 -13.05 -28.00
C ASP A 24 7.79 -11.64 -27.66
N GLU A 25 7.48 -10.85 -28.69
CA GLU A 25 6.89 -9.51 -28.54
C GLU A 25 5.52 -9.53 -27.85
N GLY A 26 4.75 -10.61 -28.01
CA GLY A 26 3.45 -10.78 -27.36
C GLY A 26 3.58 -10.95 -25.85
N ALA A 27 4.62 -11.65 -25.40
CA ALA A 27 4.92 -11.81 -23.98
C ALA A 27 5.33 -10.50 -23.32
N VAL A 28 6.13 -9.66 -24.02
CA VAL A 28 6.51 -8.32 -23.53
C VAL A 28 5.29 -7.44 -23.36
N ALA A 29 4.44 -7.34 -24.39
CA ALA A 29 3.22 -6.53 -24.34
C ALA A 29 2.23 -6.99 -23.26
N ALA A 30 2.05 -8.30 -23.08
CA ALA A 30 1.22 -8.84 -22.01
C ALA A 30 1.78 -8.50 -20.61
N GLY A 31 3.11 -8.56 -20.46
CA GLY A 31 3.79 -8.19 -19.23
C GLY A 31 3.59 -6.73 -18.83
N GLU A 32 3.70 -5.80 -19.78
CA GLU A 32 3.46 -4.38 -19.55
C GLU A 32 2.02 -4.09 -19.11
N VAL A 33 1.03 -4.74 -19.74
CA VAL A 33 -0.38 -4.60 -19.36
C VAL A 33 -0.64 -5.12 -17.95
N ILE A 34 -0.07 -6.27 -17.60
CA ILE A 34 -0.16 -6.83 -16.24
C ILE A 34 0.44 -5.84 -15.25
N LEU A 35 1.63 -5.29 -15.53
CA LEU A 35 2.30 -4.35 -14.66
C LEU A 35 1.46 -3.10 -14.38
N ALA A 36 0.88 -2.53 -15.44
CA ALA A 36 0.01 -1.36 -15.34
C ALA A 36 -1.24 -1.62 -14.48
N SER A 37 -1.76 -2.86 -14.50
CA SER A 37 -2.91 -3.24 -13.68
C SER A 37 -2.56 -3.54 -12.20
N LEU A 38 -1.30 -3.87 -11.92
CA LEU A 38 -0.86 -4.23 -10.58
C LEU A 38 -0.71 -3.02 -9.66
N GLU A 39 -0.33 -1.86 -10.19
CA GLU A 39 -0.15 -0.64 -9.39
C GLU A 39 -1.40 -0.27 -8.56
N PRO A 40 -2.59 -0.10 -9.15
CA PRO A 40 -3.79 0.25 -8.37
C PRO A 40 -4.18 -0.87 -7.40
N ALA A 41 -3.99 -2.14 -7.77
CA ALA A 41 -4.29 -3.28 -6.89
C ALA A 41 -3.38 -3.31 -5.66
N LEU A 42 -2.08 -3.01 -5.83
CA LEU A 42 -1.11 -2.98 -4.73
C LEU A 42 -1.38 -1.82 -3.77
N ARG A 43 -1.75 -0.64 -4.30
CA ARG A 43 -2.18 0.49 -3.46
C ARG A 43 -3.39 0.13 -2.61
N GLN A 44 -4.40 -0.52 -3.19
CA GLN A 44 -5.57 -0.98 -2.46
C GLN A 44 -5.22 -2.02 -1.39
N ALA A 45 -4.41 -3.02 -1.73
CA ALA A 45 -3.96 -4.02 -0.78
C ALA A 45 -3.22 -3.39 0.41
N THR A 46 -2.37 -2.39 0.14
CA THR A 46 -1.63 -1.70 1.20
C THR A 46 -2.56 -0.88 2.10
N PHE A 47 -3.56 -0.21 1.54
CA PHE A 47 -4.56 0.50 2.34
C PHE A 47 -5.28 -0.45 3.30
N LEU A 48 -5.74 -1.61 2.82
CA LEU A 48 -6.39 -2.62 3.67
C LEU A 48 -5.46 -3.16 4.77
N LEU A 49 -4.17 -3.35 4.46
CA LEU A 49 -3.17 -3.74 5.46
C LEU A 49 -2.97 -2.65 6.52
N ALA A 50 -2.94 -1.39 6.11
CA ALA A 50 -2.86 -0.26 7.04
C ALA A 50 -4.10 -0.18 7.94
N GLU A 51 -5.30 -0.46 7.41
CA GLU A 51 -6.54 -0.49 8.21
C GLU A 51 -6.51 -1.60 9.26
N GLN A 52 -6.08 -2.80 8.87
CA GLN A 52 -5.92 -3.91 9.81
C GLN A 52 -4.88 -3.58 10.90
N ALA A 53 -3.76 -2.97 10.51
CA ALA A 53 -2.74 -2.54 11.47
C ALA A 53 -3.29 -1.46 12.42
N ALA A 54 -4.06 -0.49 11.92
CA ALA A 54 -4.68 0.54 12.74
C ALA A 54 -5.66 -0.05 13.76
N GLN A 55 -6.47 -1.04 13.36
CA GLN A 55 -7.37 -1.75 14.26
C GLN A 55 -6.60 -2.48 15.36
N GLU A 56 -5.57 -3.24 15.00
CA GLU A 56 -4.74 -3.96 15.98
C GLU A 56 -4.07 -3.00 16.97
N VAL A 57 -3.52 -1.89 16.48
CA VAL A 57 -2.88 -0.88 17.33
C VAL A 57 -3.89 -0.17 18.22
N SER A 58 -5.10 0.12 17.73
CA SER A 58 -6.16 0.77 18.51
C SER A 58 -6.59 -0.07 19.72
N ALA A 59 -6.61 -1.40 19.57
CA ALA A 59 -6.93 -2.32 20.67
C ALA A 59 -5.87 -2.29 21.79
N GLN A 60 -4.65 -1.87 21.47
CA GLN A 60 -3.50 -1.86 22.39
C GLN A 60 -3.20 -0.48 22.97
N LEU A 61 -3.78 0.59 22.42
CA LEU A 61 -3.53 1.99 22.81
C LEU A 61 -4.83 2.72 23.22
N PRO A 62 -5.41 2.39 24.39
CA PRO A 62 -6.56 3.11 24.92
C PRO A 62 -6.23 4.59 25.17
N GLY A 63 -7.19 5.48 24.91
CA GLY A 63 -7.00 6.94 25.01
C GLY A 63 -6.37 7.57 23.77
N TYR A 64 -6.13 6.80 22.71
CA TYR A 64 -5.73 7.29 21.41
C TYR A 64 -6.70 6.83 20.33
N ARG A 65 -6.99 7.73 19.39
CA ARG A 65 -7.66 7.43 18.14
C ARG A 65 -6.62 7.16 17.07
N ILE A 66 -6.70 5.97 16.47
CA ILE A 66 -5.83 5.49 15.40
C ILE A 66 -6.64 5.42 14.11
N GLU A 67 -6.22 6.14 13.08
CA GLU A 67 -6.90 6.21 11.79
C GLU A 67 -5.92 5.99 10.63
N VAL A 68 -6.45 5.60 9.46
CA VAL A 68 -5.67 5.55 8.22
C VAL A 68 -6.10 6.70 7.34
N ALA A 69 -5.16 7.55 6.96
CA ALA A 69 -5.38 8.66 6.03
C ALA A 69 -4.59 8.43 4.74
N LEU A 70 -5.17 8.84 3.61
CA LEU A 70 -4.45 8.88 2.33
C LEU A 70 -3.78 10.25 2.18
N ARG A 71 -2.45 10.27 2.07
CA ARG A 71 -1.67 11.48 1.77
C ARG A 71 -0.75 11.23 0.58
N GLY A 72 -0.83 12.09 -0.44
CA GLY A 72 -0.08 11.88 -1.67
C GLY A 72 -0.40 10.57 -2.40
N GLY A 73 -1.57 9.96 -2.12
CA GLY A 73 -1.95 8.65 -2.66
C GLY A 73 -1.38 7.45 -1.89
N GLU A 74 -0.69 7.70 -0.78
CA GLU A 74 -0.09 6.69 0.09
C GLU A 74 -0.85 6.60 1.42
N PRO A 75 -1.07 5.39 1.99
CA PRO A 75 -1.63 5.25 3.32
C PRO A 75 -0.64 5.65 4.42
N GLU A 76 -1.12 6.49 5.32
CA GLU A 76 -0.45 6.92 6.54
C GLU A 76 -1.29 6.58 7.77
N ILE A 77 -0.65 6.08 8.82
CA ILE A 77 -1.29 5.90 10.13
C ILE A 77 -1.24 7.24 10.86
N VAL A 78 -2.41 7.72 11.27
CA VAL A 78 -2.58 8.94 12.06
C VAL A 78 -2.96 8.54 13.46
N VAL A 79 -2.23 9.08 14.43
CA VAL A 79 -2.47 8.84 15.86
C VAL A 79 -2.82 10.18 16.49
N THR A 80 -3.96 10.24 17.17
CA THR A 80 -4.42 11.42 17.89
C THR A 80 -4.82 11.02 19.31
N GLU A 81 -4.51 11.87 20.29
CA GLU A 81 -5.02 11.67 21.64
C GLU A 81 -6.54 11.85 21.62
N GLU A 82 -7.26 10.90 22.22
CA GLU A 82 -8.70 11.02 22.38
C GLU A 82 -8.98 11.78 23.68
N PRO A 83 -9.63 12.96 23.63
CA PRO A 83 -9.91 13.72 24.84
C PRO A 83 -10.74 12.86 25.77
N THR A 84 -10.24 12.61 26.98
CA THR A 84 -11.04 12.01 28.03
C THR A 84 -12.06 13.07 28.45
N GLU A 85 -13.31 12.90 28.01
CA GLU A 85 -14.39 13.76 28.48
C GLU A 85 -14.48 13.64 30.01
N PRO A 86 -14.37 14.73 30.79
CA PRO A 86 -14.50 14.64 32.22
C PRO A 86 -15.91 14.12 32.53
N LEU A 87 -15.99 13.02 33.29
CA LEU A 87 -17.27 12.52 33.79
C LEU A 87 -18.00 13.64 34.56
N PRO A 88 -19.30 13.86 34.33
CA PRO A 88 -20.09 14.88 35.02
C PRO A 88 -20.23 14.63 36.53
#